data_AF-A0A957EI73-F1
#
_entry.id   AF-A0A957EI73-F1
#
_cell.length_a   1.000
_cell.length_b   1.000
_cell.length_c   1.000
_cell.angle_alpha   90.00
_cell.angle_beta   90.00
_cell.angle_gamma   90.00
#
_symmetry.space_group_name_H-M   'P 1'
#
loop_
_entity.id
_entity.type
_entity.pdbx_description
1 polymer ?
#
loop_
_entity_poly.entity_id
_entity_poly.type
_entity_poly.pdbx_seq_one_letter_code
_entity_poly.pdbx_strand_id
1 'polypeptide(L)'
;MNARKLAQLGIPNGEAMKLAGTAVRDARQMGIPKRDIPDLLAAVVENPSDYTQDALLGDLANALLSQQTAVSEFRPRTQPAPYHIWGRNLEKGSLDQMANAVQLPVAVRGALMPDAHVGYGLPIGGVLATRNAVIPYAVGVDIACRMKMTVLDLSPHVIRGEQKRLANAIEAETRFGIGAGFSRQQRRDHPVLEEDWSVSSITQRGRDKAWEQLGTSGSGNHFVEFGVLEVFDDEVGLPQGQYLALLSH
;
A
#
# COMPACT_ATOMS: atom_id res chain seq x y z
N MET A 1 -24.32 5.95 6.05
CA MET A 1 -23.82 7.35 5.99
C MET A 1 -22.50 7.31 5.25
N ASN A 2 -22.04 8.42 4.66
CA ASN A 2 -20.73 8.46 4.01
C ASN A 2 -19.64 8.87 5.01
N ALA A 3 -18.37 8.61 4.69
CA ALA A 3 -17.23 8.89 5.56
C ALA A 3 -17.16 10.36 5.99
N ARG A 4 -17.50 11.30 5.10
CA ARG A 4 -17.52 12.73 5.42
C ARG A 4 -18.48 13.08 6.56
N LYS A 5 -19.68 12.49 6.58
CA LYS A 5 -20.65 12.71 7.67
C LYS A 5 -20.20 12.06 8.97
N LEU A 6 -19.55 10.90 8.91
CA LEU A 6 -18.99 10.25 10.11
C LEU A 6 -17.85 11.08 10.70
N ALA A 7 -16.96 11.61 9.86
CA ALA A 7 -15.89 12.50 10.29
C ALA A 7 -16.42 13.80 10.95
N GLN A 8 -17.54 14.34 10.45
CA GLN A 8 -18.21 15.49 11.06
C GLN A 8 -18.76 15.22 12.46
N LEU A 9 -19.04 13.94 12.78
CA LEU A 9 -19.45 13.52 14.12
C LEU A 9 -18.25 13.29 15.06
N GLY A 10 -17.02 13.61 14.64
CA GLY A 10 -15.82 13.41 15.43
C GLY A 10 -15.24 11.99 15.35
N ILE A 11 -15.78 11.13 14.48
CA ILE A 11 -15.22 9.79 14.28
C ILE A 11 -13.88 9.90 13.53
N PRO A 12 -12.78 9.44 14.12
CA PRO A 12 -11.46 9.54 13.50
C PRO A 12 -11.29 8.55 12.35
N ASN A 13 -10.34 8.85 11.45
CA ASN A 13 -9.96 7.96 10.36
C ASN A 13 -9.36 6.64 10.89
N GLY A 14 -9.38 5.59 10.06
CA GLY A 14 -8.82 4.28 10.39
C GLY A 14 -9.89 3.31 10.90
N GLU A 15 -9.57 2.61 11.98
CA GLU A 15 -10.41 1.52 12.50
C GLU A 15 -11.78 2.02 13.00
N ALA A 16 -11.83 3.10 13.76
CA ALA A 16 -13.07 3.70 14.24
C ALA A 16 -14.02 4.09 13.08
N MET A 17 -13.49 4.67 11.99
CA MET A 17 -14.27 4.97 10.78
C MET A 17 -14.89 3.71 10.15
N LYS A 18 -14.11 2.62 10.06
CA LYS A 18 -14.59 1.35 9.52
C LYS A 18 -15.67 0.74 10.40
N LEU A 19 -15.46 0.72 11.71
CA LEU A 19 -16.41 0.19 12.69
C LEU A 19 -17.68 1.02 12.74
N ALA A 20 -17.59 2.34 12.66
CA ALA A 20 -18.78 3.20 12.52
C ALA A 20 -19.55 2.91 11.24
N GLY A 21 -18.85 2.63 10.13
CA GLY A 21 -19.48 2.17 8.89
C GLY A 21 -20.22 0.85 9.05
N THR A 22 -19.67 -0.09 9.84
CA THR A 22 -20.32 -1.36 10.21
C THR A 22 -21.53 -1.14 11.11
N ALA A 23 -21.39 -0.40 12.21
CA ALA A 23 -22.47 -0.06 13.12
C ALA A 23 -23.65 0.62 12.38
N VAL A 24 -23.39 1.50 11.41
CA VAL A 24 -24.46 2.11 10.59
C VAL A 24 -25.20 1.08 9.72
N ARG A 25 -24.52 0.06 9.21
CA ARG A 25 -25.17 -1.02 8.43
C ARG A 25 -26.01 -1.90 9.36
N ASP A 26 -25.46 -2.27 10.50
CA ASP A 26 -26.09 -3.20 11.43
C ASP A 26 -27.30 -2.55 12.13
N ALA A 27 -27.19 -1.27 12.51
CA ALA A 27 -28.31 -0.46 13.01
C ALA A 27 -29.52 -0.48 12.05
N ARG A 28 -29.26 -0.39 10.75
CA ARG A 28 -30.33 -0.44 9.73
C ARG A 28 -30.94 -1.83 9.61
N GLN A 29 -30.13 -2.89 9.71
CA GLN A 29 -30.62 -4.28 9.70
C GLN A 29 -31.49 -4.57 10.92
N MET A 30 -31.18 -3.96 12.07
CA MET A 30 -31.96 -4.02 13.30
C MET A 30 -33.22 -3.12 13.28
N GLY A 31 -33.47 -2.38 12.19
CA GLY A 31 -34.66 -1.53 12.05
C GLY A 31 -34.57 -0.14 12.68
N ILE A 32 -33.38 0.30 13.13
CA ILE A 32 -33.19 1.64 13.68
C ILE A 32 -33.42 2.69 12.58
N PRO A 33 -34.30 3.70 12.81
CA PRO A 33 -34.56 4.72 11.81
C PRO A 33 -33.30 5.49 11.43
N LYS A 34 -33.10 5.69 10.13
CA LYS A 34 -31.91 6.39 9.58
C LYS A 34 -31.66 7.78 10.19
N ARG A 35 -32.71 8.45 10.66
CA ARG A 35 -32.64 9.78 11.29
C ARG A 35 -32.05 9.74 12.71
N ASP A 36 -32.14 8.61 13.41
CA ASP A 36 -31.70 8.46 14.80
C ASP A 36 -30.24 7.96 14.91
N ILE A 37 -29.71 7.35 13.83
CA ILE A 37 -28.33 6.83 13.78
C ILE A 37 -27.26 7.89 14.06
N PRO A 38 -27.32 9.13 13.51
CA PRO A 38 -26.33 10.15 13.82
C PRO A 38 -26.24 10.47 15.32
N ASP A 39 -27.37 10.53 16.02
CA ASP A 39 -27.42 10.86 17.45
C ASP A 39 -26.84 9.71 18.29
N LEU A 40 -27.12 8.46 17.92
CA LEU A 40 -26.49 7.28 18.53
C LEU A 40 -24.96 7.32 18.39
N LEU A 41 -24.46 7.63 17.20
CA LEU A 41 -23.01 7.71 16.96
C LEU A 41 -22.38 8.89 17.70
N ALA A 42 -23.07 10.04 17.76
CA ALA A 42 -22.59 11.20 18.50
C ALA A 42 -22.45 10.90 20.00
N ALA A 43 -23.44 10.22 20.59
CA ALA A 43 -23.41 9.83 22.00
C ALA A 43 -22.22 8.91 22.33
N VAL A 44 -21.90 7.97 21.43
CA VAL A 44 -20.73 7.07 21.59
C VAL A 44 -19.42 7.82 21.43
N VAL A 45 -19.34 8.82 20.54
CA VAL A 45 -18.14 9.66 20.41
C VAL A 45 -17.92 10.51 21.65
N GLU A 46 -18.99 11.04 22.24
CA GLU A 46 -18.93 11.86 23.44
C GLU A 46 -18.56 11.05 24.68
N ASN A 47 -19.17 9.88 24.88
CA ASN A 47 -19.00 9.04 26.07
C ASN A 47 -18.76 7.56 25.72
N PRO A 48 -17.63 7.21 25.08
CA PRO A 48 -17.40 5.84 24.59
C PRO A 48 -17.29 4.80 25.72
N SER A 49 -16.93 5.20 26.95
CA SER A 49 -16.89 4.29 28.11
C SER A 49 -18.23 3.58 28.35
N ASP A 50 -19.33 4.27 28.11
CA ASP A 50 -20.68 3.83 28.47
C ASP A 50 -21.22 2.75 27.53
N TYR A 51 -20.57 2.60 26.36
CA TYR A 51 -21.01 1.71 25.29
C TYR A 51 -20.10 0.51 25.08
N THR A 52 -19.05 0.32 25.89
CA THR A 52 -18.04 -0.76 25.67
C THR A 52 -18.61 -2.18 25.64
N GLN A 53 -19.76 -2.41 26.27
CA GLN A 53 -20.49 -3.68 26.30
C GLN A 53 -21.76 -3.68 25.42
N ASP A 54 -22.02 -2.59 24.69
CA ASP A 54 -23.18 -2.49 23.82
C ASP A 54 -23.04 -3.42 22.60
N ALA A 55 -24.09 -4.16 22.28
CA ALA A 55 -24.05 -5.17 21.22
C ALA A 55 -23.88 -4.58 19.80
N LEU A 56 -24.26 -3.32 19.58
CA LEU A 56 -24.16 -2.63 18.30
C LEU A 56 -22.97 -1.68 18.25
N LEU A 57 -22.69 -1.00 19.37
CA LEU A 57 -21.77 0.15 19.44
C LEU A 57 -20.47 -0.19 20.17
N GLY A 58 -20.38 -1.35 20.84
CA GLY A 58 -19.24 -1.75 21.65
C GLY A 58 -17.91 -1.76 20.91
N ASP A 59 -17.86 -2.32 19.71
CA ASP A 59 -16.62 -2.33 18.91
C ASP A 59 -16.14 -0.92 18.58
N LEU A 60 -17.07 -0.03 18.16
CA LEU A 60 -16.75 1.37 17.88
C LEU A 60 -16.26 2.08 19.14
N ALA A 61 -16.96 1.88 20.26
CA ALA A 61 -16.63 2.49 21.54
C ALA A 61 -15.25 2.08 22.04
N ASN A 62 -14.92 0.78 21.99
CA ASN A 62 -13.61 0.25 22.33
C ASN A 62 -12.50 0.81 21.41
N ALA A 63 -12.77 0.93 20.11
CA ALA A 63 -11.82 1.54 19.18
C ALA A 63 -11.55 3.03 19.49
N LEU A 64 -12.60 3.79 19.85
CA LEU A 64 -12.45 5.20 20.25
C LEU A 64 -11.64 5.34 21.54
N LEU A 65 -11.90 4.51 22.55
CA LEU A 65 -11.13 4.50 23.81
C LEU A 65 -9.67 4.11 23.60
N SER A 66 -9.43 3.08 22.78
CA SER A 66 -8.09 2.65 22.40
C SER A 66 -7.32 3.79 21.75
N GLN A 67 -7.97 4.53 20.84
CA GLN A 67 -7.36 5.70 20.21
C GLN A 67 -7.12 6.86 21.18
N GLN A 68 -8.08 7.17 22.08
CA GLN A 68 -7.90 8.19 23.10
C GLN A 68 -6.70 7.87 24.01
N THR A 69 -6.58 6.60 24.41
CA THR A 69 -5.45 6.09 25.19
C THR A 69 -4.14 6.28 24.42
N ALA A 70 -4.09 5.82 23.16
CA ALA A 70 -2.90 5.96 22.32
C ALA A 70 -2.46 7.42 22.14
N VAL A 71 -3.41 8.35 21.95
CA VAL A 71 -3.11 9.79 21.86
C VAL A 71 -2.57 10.32 23.19
N SER A 72 -3.16 9.90 24.32
CA SER A 72 -2.75 10.33 25.65
C SER A 72 -1.38 9.79 26.07
N GLU A 73 -0.98 8.63 25.56
CA GLU A 73 0.31 7.97 25.83
C GLU A 73 1.40 8.34 24.83
N PHE A 74 1.03 8.82 23.64
CA PHE A 74 1.99 9.25 22.63
C PHE A 74 2.90 10.34 23.18
N ARG A 75 4.20 10.07 23.19
CA ARG A 75 5.24 11.04 23.55
C ARG A 75 6.19 11.16 22.38
N PRO A 76 6.18 12.26 21.60
CA PRO A 76 7.11 12.40 20.49
C PRO A 76 8.55 12.40 21.00
N ARG A 77 9.50 12.15 20.11
CA ARG A 77 10.92 12.28 20.45
C ARG A 77 11.22 13.72 20.89
N THR A 78 12.07 13.87 21.90
CA THR A 78 12.59 15.19 22.32
C THR A 78 13.41 15.86 21.23
N GLN A 79 14.11 15.05 20.42
CA GLN A 79 14.80 15.48 19.22
C GLN A 79 14.44 14.56 18.05
N PRO A 80 14.19 15.12 16.85
CA PRO A 80 13.99 14.31 15.65
C PRO A 80 15.10 13.27 15.46
N ALA A 81 14.75 12.09 14.97
CA ALA A 81 15.75 11.14 14.52
C ALA A 81 16.60 11.78 13.42
N PRO A 82 17.92 11.53 13.39
CA PRO A 82 18.78 12.08 12.35
C PRO A 82 18.32 11.61 10.98
N TYR A 83 18.34 12.49 9.98
CA TYR A 83 18.02 12.13 8.61
C TYR A 83 18.81 12.98 7.61
N HIS A 84 18.91 12.48 6.39
CA HIS A 84 19.59 13.16 5.30
C HIS A 84 18.68 13.24 4.07
N ILE A 85 18.80 14.32 3.31
CA ILE A 85 18.04 14.57 2.10
C ILE A 85 19.01 14.54 0.92
N TRP A 86 18.81 13.57 0.02
CA TRP A 86 19.43 13.55 -1.29
C TRP A 86 18.43 14.18 -2.25
N GLY A 87 18.71 15.36 -2.77
CA GLY A 87 17.80 16.07 -3.68
C GLY A 87 17.73 17.57 -3.38
N ARG A 88 17.16 18.32 -4.33
CA ARG A 88 16.91 19.76 -4.20
C ARG A 88 15.51 20.05 -4.73
N ASN A 89 14.88 21.12 -4.23
CA ASN A 89 13.55 21.57 -4.66
C ASN A 89 12.45 20.50 -4.51
N LEU A 90 12.52 19.69 -3.45
CA LEU A 90 11.49 18.71 -3.13
C LEU A 90 10.18 19.42 -2.72
N GLU A 91 9.06 18.75 -3.00
CA GLU A 91 7.73 19.21 -2.63
C GLU A 91 7.64 19.46 -1.11
N LYS A 92 7.01 20.57 -0.69
CA LYS A 92 6.84 20.88 0.74
C LYS A 92 6.12 19.75 1.49
N GLY A 93 5.11 19.13 0.88
CA GLY A 93 4.36 18.05 1.49
C GLY A 93 5.21 16.82 1.82
N SER A 94 6.16 16.45 0.95
CA SER A 94 7.06 15.31 1.20
C SER A 94 8.06 15.61 2.32
N LEU A 95 8.55 16.86 2.37
CA LEU A 95 9.39 17.36 3.47
C LEU A 95 8.65 17.32 4.82
N ASP A 96 7.40 17.79 4.85
CA ASP A 96 6.56 17.80 6.05
C ASP A 96 6.29 16.37 6.53
N GLN A 97 5.98 15.43 5.62
CA GLN A 97 5.79 14.01 5.96
C GLN A 97 7.05 13.39 6.55
N MET A 98 8.22 13.67 5.96
CA MET A 98 9.49 13.17 6.50
C MET A 98 9.79 13.76 7.88
N ALA A 99 9.57 15.07 8.06
CA ALA A 99 9.76 15.76 9.34
C ALA A 99 8.86 15.19 10.44
N ASN A 100 7.63 14.83 10.12
CA ASN A 100 6.71 14.16 11.05
C ASN A 100 7.19 12.74 11.37
N ALA A 101 7.59 11.98 10.36
CA ALA A 101 8.01 10.58 10.51
C ALA A 101 9.23 10.44 11.44
N VAL A 102 10.21 11.34 11.35
CA VAL A 102 11.40 11.32 12.22
C VAL A 102 11.12 11.76 13.66
N GLN A 103 9.93 12.30 13.97
CA GLN A 103 9.52 12.58 15.36
C GLN A 103 8.90 11.38 16.07
N LEU A 104 8.59 10.30 15.33
CA LEU A 104 7.99 9.11 15.90
C LEU A 104 8.93 8.48 16.95
N PRO A 105 8.42 8.01 18.10
CA PRO A 105 9.24 7.45 19.18
C PRO A 105 10.10 6.27 18.73
N VAL A 106 9.57 5.50 17.77
CA VAL A 106 10.20 4.32 17.19
C VAL A 106 11.23 4.65 16.11
N ALA A 107 11.30 5.90 15.63
CA ALA A 107 12.24 6.29 14.57
C ALA A 107 13.69 6.28 15.07
N VAL A 108 14.59 5.69 14.27
CA VAL A 108 16.04 5.57 14.55
C VAL A 108 16.85 6.48 13.63
N ARG A 109 16.54 6.46 12.33
CA ARG A 109 17.20 7.28 11.31
C ARG A 109 16.29 7.40 10.08
N GLY A 110 16.40 8.50 9.36
CA GLY A 110 15.67 8.74 8.13
C GLY A 110 16.59 8.99 6.92
N ALA A 111 16.05 8.82 5.73
CA ALA A 111 16.64 9.26 4.48
C ALA A 111 15.52 9.67 3.52
N LEU A 112 15.73 10.72 2.73
CA LEU A 112 14.78 11.19 1.72
C LEU A 112 15.49 11.25 0.37
N MET A 113 14.96 10.52 -0.61
CA MET A 113 15.56 10.35 -1.93
C MET A 113 15.19 11.50 -2.89
N PRO A 114 15.92 11.66 -4.02
CA PRO A 114 15.72 12.80 -4.93
C PRO A 114 14.37 12.80 -5.65
N ASP A 115 13.73 11.65 -5.74
CA ASP A 115 12.41 11.43 -6.34
C ASP A 115 11.25 11.62 -5.35
N ALA A 116 11.52 12.15 -4.16
CA ALA A 116 10.53 12.20 -3.11
C ALA A 116 9.35 13.12 -3.40
N HIS A 117 8.15 12.58 -3.19
CA HIS A 117 6.87 13.26 -3.36
C HIS A 117 5.86 12.77 -2.32
N VAL A 118 4.73 13.48 -2.20
CA VAL A 118 3.71 13.18 -1.19
C VAL A 118 3.22 11.73 -1.29
N GLY A 119 3.36 11.00 -0.19
CA GLY A 119 2.86 9.64 -0.01
C GLY A 119 1.73 9.57 1.02
N TYR A 120 1.56 8.41 1.66
CA TYR A 120 0.60 8.21 2.74
C TYR A 120 1.35 7.95 4.05
N GLY A 121 1.41 8.97 4.92
CA GLY A 121 2.15 8.90 6.19
C GLY A 121 3.65 9.18 6.04
N LEU A 122 4.36 8.35 5.28
CA LEU A 122 5.75 8.59 4.85
C LEU A 122 5.74 9.05 3.37
N PRO A 123 6.63 9.96 2.94
CA PRO A 123 6.72 10.29 1.52
C PRO A 123 7.20 9.10 0.70
N ILE A 124 6.78 9.03 -0.56
CA ILE A 124 7.42 8.15 -1.54
C ILE A 124 8.88 8.64 -1.69
N GLY A 125 9.83 7.71 -1.85
CA GLY A 125 11.27 8.02 -1.76
C GLY A 125 11.76 8.28 -0.33
N GLY A 126 10.92 8.08 0.69
CA GLY A 126 11.32 8.11 2.10
C GLY A 126 11.81 6.74 2.60
N VAL A 127 12.86 6.75 3.40
CA VAL A 127 13.33 5.59 4.16
C VAL A 127 13.30 5.95 5.64
N LEU A 128 12.68 5.11 6.45
CA LEU A 128 12.63 5.28 7.90
C LEU A 128 13.05 3.98 8.59
N ALA A 129 14.21 4.01 9.23
CA ALA A 129 14.61 2.94 10.13
C ALA A 129 13.85 3.07 11.45
N THR A 130 13.18 2.00 11.86
CA THR A 130 12.40 1.94 13.11
C THR A 130 13.02 0.91 14.07
N ARG A 131 12.74 1.07 15.36
CA ARG A 131 13.11 0.10 16.40
C ARG A 131 11.87 -0.65 16.86
N ASN A 132 11.90 -1.98 16.73
CA ASN A 132 10.84 -2.88 17.20
C ASN A 132 9.43 -2.48 16.77
N ALA A 133 9.29 -1.90 15.57
CA ALA A 133 8.01 -1.45 15.05
C ALA A 133 7.96 -1.59 13.54
N VAL A 134 6.81 -2.01 13.02
CA VAL A 134 6.47 -1.98 11.60
C VAL A 134 5.40 -0.91 11.41
N ILE A 135 5.58 -0.06 10.41
CA ILE A 135 4.61 0.97 10.05
C ILE A 135 4.06 0.61 8.66
N PRO A 136 2.90 -0.04 8.55
CA PRO A 136 2.40 -0.53 7.27
C PRO A 136 2.33 0.54 6.17
N TYR A 137 1.88 1.74 6.53
CA TYR A 137 1.81 2.86 5.59
C TYR A 137 3.17 3.40 5.12
N ALA A 138 4.25 3.13 5.87
CA ALA A 138 5.61 3.44 5.43
C ALA A 138 6.18 2.39 4.45
N VAL A 139 5.57 1.21 4.36
CA VAL A 139 5.90 0.19 3.34
C VAL A 139 5.20 0.51 2.02
N GLY A 140 3.96 0.99 2.10
CA GLY A 140 3.11 1.28 0.94
C GLY A 140 1.96 0.28 0.79
N VAL A 141 0.97 0.65 -0.02
CA VAL A 141 -0.22 -0.18 -0.26
C VAL A 141 0.06 -1.31 -1.26
N ASP A 142 0.92 -1.05 -2.24
CA ASP A 142 1.40 -2.06 -3.18
C ASP A 142 2.69 -2.67 -2.66
N ILE A 143 2.52 -3.59 -1.71
CA ILE A 143 3.63 -4.22 -0.99
C ILE A 143 4.46 -4.99 -2.01
N ALA A 144 5.77 -4.73 -1.99
CA ALA A 144 6.74 -5.42 -2.83
C ALA A 144 6.66 -5.06 -4.34
N CYS A 145 6.02 -3.94 -4.69
CA CYS A 145 6.19 -3.24 -5.97
C CYS A 145 7.68 -3.03 -6.28
N ARG A 146 8.14 -3.41 -7.47
CA ARG A 146 9.57 -3.38 -7.83
C ARG A 146 9.79 -3.48 -9.32
N MET A 147 10.97 -3.04 -9.75
CA MET A 147 11.48 -3.32 -11.09
C MET A 147 12.20 -4.68 -11.12
N LYS A 148 12.02 -5.43 -12.21
CA LYS A 148 12.84 -6.59 -12.55
C LYS A 148 13.30 -6.48 -14.00
N MET A 149 14.60 -6.60 -14.23
CA MET A 149 15.20 -6.64 -15.55
C MET A 149 15.62 -8.07 -15.88
N THR A 150 15.25 -8.55 -17.07
CA THR A 150 15.68 -9.83 -17.63
C THR A 150 16.50 -9.56 -18.89
N VAL A 151 17.78 -9.91 -18.85
CA VAL A 151 18.68 -9.77 -20.01
C VAL A 151 18.58 -11.02 -20.87
N LEU A 152 18.39 -10.84 -22.17
CA LEU A 152 18.19 -11.94 -23.11
C LEU A 152 19.44 -12.14 -23.96
N ASP A 153 19.73 -13.40 -24.27
CA ASP A 153 20.75 -13.78 -25.25
C ASP A 153 20.22 -13.58 -26.68
N LEU A 154 19.89 -12.32 -26.99
CA LEU A 154 19.37 -11.87 -28.27
C LEU A 154 20.00 -10.53 -28.64
N SER A 155 20.22 -10.34 -29.93
CA SER A 155 20.76 -9.09 -30.45
C SER A 155 19.84 -7.91 -30.10
N PRO A 156 20.38 -6.77 -29.63
CA PRO A 156 19.58 -5.56 -29.38
C PRO A 156 18.91 -5.02 -30.65
N HIS A 157 19.40 -5.39 -31.84
CA HIS A 157 18.79 -4.99 -33.11
C HIS A 157 17.37 -5.55 -33.32
N VAL A 158 17.01 -6.62 -32.61
CA VAL A 158 15.65 -7.22 -32.63
C VAL A 158 14.58 -6.18 -32.30
N ILE A 159 14.89 -5.20 -31.44
CA ILE A 159 13.93 -4.16 -31.05
C ILE A 159 13.45 -3.28 -32.21
N ARG A 160 14.24 -3.16 -33.29
CA ARG A 160 13.89 -2.37 -34.47
C ARG A 160 13.21 -3.21 -35.56
N GLY A 161 13.56 -4.49 -35.67
CA GLY A 161 13.07 -5.38 -36.73
C GLY A 161 11.84 -6.21 -36.35
N GLU A 162 11.61 -6.46 -35.06
CA GLU A 162 10.66 -7.48 -34.59
C GLU A 162 9.68 -6.97 -33.53
N GLN A 163 9.39 -5.66 -33.54
CA GLN A 163 8.50 -5.00 -32.58
C GLN A 163 7.17 -5.73 -32.39
N LYS A 164 6.56 -6.18 -33.50
CA LYS A 164 5.29 -6.93 -33.45
C LYS A 164 5.44 -8.25 -32.70
N ARG A 165 6.54 -9.00 -32.90
CA ARG A 165 6.78 -10.25 -32.16
C ARG A 165 6.94 -9.99 -30.67
N LEU A 166 7.71 -8.96 -30.32
CA LEU A 166 7.96 -8.57 -28.94
C LEU A 166 6.67 -8.09 -28.23
N ALA A 167 5.88 -7.24 -28.89
CA ALA A 167 4.58 -6.80 -28.38
C ALA A 167 3.62 -7.98 -28.17
N ASN A 168 3.52 -8.86 -29.16
CA ASN A 168 2.70 -10.07 -29.05
C ASN A 168 3.13 -10.98 -27.89
N ALA A 169 4.43 -11.08 -27.61
CA ALA A 169 4.93 -11.86 -26.48
C ALA A 169 4.47 -11.27 -25.13
N ILE A 170 4.51 -9.94 -24.98
CA ILE A 170 4.00 -9.26 -23.78
C ILE A 170 2.49 -9.48 -23.65
N GLU A 171 1.72 -9.23 -24.71
CA GLU A 171 0.26 -9.37 -24.69
C GLU A 171 -0.21 -10.81 -24.45
N ALA A 172 0.57 -11.80 -24.90
CA ALA A 172 0.30 -13.21 -24.62
C ALA A 172 0.53 -13.54 -23.14
N GLU A 173 1.64 -13.09 -22.56
CA GLU A 173 2.12 -13.55 -21.26
C GLU A 173 1.65 -12.73 -20.06
N THR A 174 1.22 -11.48 -20.23
CA THR A 174 0.68 -10.65 -19.16
C THR A 174 -0.67 -10.01 -19.52
N ARG A 175 -1.33 -9.40 -18.52
CA ARG A 175 -2.55 -8.59 -18.68
C ARG A 175 -2.39 -7.25 -18.00
N PHE A 176 -2.99 -6.22 -18.58
CA PHE A 176 -3.00 -4.85 -18.06
C PHE A 176 -4.43 -4.40 -17.75
N GLY A 177 -4.56 -3.48 -16.80
CA GLY A 177 -5.82 -2.84 -16.42
C GLY A 177 -6.33 -3.23 -15.03
N ILE A 178 -7.16 -2.34 -14.46
CA ILE A 178 -7.81 -2.57 -13.17
C ILE A 178 -8.76 -3.76 -13.29
N GLY A 179 -8.56 -4.76 -12.42
CA GLY A 179 -9.37 -5.97 -12.40
C GLY A 179 -9.07 -6.95 -13.55
N ALA A 180 -8.01 -6.71 -14.32
CA ALA A 180 -7.53 -7.71 -15.27
C ALA A 180 -7.02 -8.96 -14.53
N GLY A 181 -7.17 -10.11 -15.18
CA GLY A 181 -6.89 -11.42 -14.62
C GLY A 181 -6.94 -12.50 -15.69
N PHE A 182 -6.46 -13.68 -15.35
CA PHE A 182 -6.58 -14.87 -16.18
C PHE A 182 -7.85 -15.63 -15.83
N SER A 183 -8.60 -16.05 -16.86
CA SER A 183 -9.75 -16.94 -16.69
C SER A 183 -9.33 -18.23 -16.00
N ARG A 184 -10.29 -18.98 -15.42
CA ARG A 184 -9.99 -20.23 -14.70
C ARG A 184 -9.15 -21.22 -15.52
N GLN A 185 -9.34 -21.26 -16.83
CA GLN A 185 -8.61 -22.15 -17.75
C GLN A 185 -7.20 -21.63 -18.12
N GLN A 186 -6.90 -20.36 -17.83
CA GLN A 186 -5.65 -19.68 -18.19
C GLN A 186 -4.81 -19.29 -16.97
N ARG A 187 -5.29 -19.58 -15.76
CA ARG A 187 -4.57 -19.26 -14.52
C ARG A 187 -3.19 -19.89 -14.55
N ARG A 188 -2.21 -19.15 -14.03
CA ARG A 188 -0.84 -19.62 -13.91
C ARG A 188 -0.68 -20.38 -12.61
N ASP A 189 0.15 -21.41 -12.62
CA ASP A 189 0.57 -22.10 -11.41
C ASP A 189 1.89 -21.50 -10.90
N HIS A 190 2.02 -21.41 -9.59
CA HIS A 190 3.23 -20.96 -8.92
C HIS A 190 3.24 -21.52 -7.49
N PRO A 191 4.40 -21.93 -6.94
CA PRO A 191 4.49 -22.54 -5.60
C PRO A 191 3.84 -21.71 -4.48
N VAL A 192 3.80 -20.38 -4.62
CA VAL A 192 3.11 -19.48 -3.67
C VAL A 192 1.65 -19.83 -3.42
N LEU A 193 0.97 -20.50 -4.36
CA LEU A 193 -0.44 -20.89 -4.22
C LEU A 193 -0.63 -22.13 -3.33
N GLU A 194 0.45 -22.85 -3.03
CA GLU A 194 0.51 -24.02 -2.16
C GLU A 194 0.90 -23.64 -0.71
N GLU A 195 1.37 -22.41 -0.49
CA GLU A 195 1.71 -21.89 0.83
C GLU A 195 0.49 -21.75 1.76
N ASP A 196 0.72 -21.50 3.05
CA ASP A 196 -0.35 -21.28 4.02
C ASP A 196 -1.01 -19.89 3.85
N TRP A 197 -2.08 -19.83 3.04
CA TRP A 197 -2.90 -18.63 2.91
C TRP A 197 -3.80 -18.35 4.12
N SER A 198 -3.91 -19.28 5.09
CA SER A 198 -4.74 -19.13 6.29
C SER A 198 -4.06 -18.38 7.43
N VAL A 199 -2.78 -18.01 7.27
CA VAL A 199 -1.99 -17.20 8.23
C VAL A 199 -2.69 -15.90 8.66
N SER A 200 -3.58 -15.35 7.83
CA SER A 200 -4.45 -14.24 8.19
C SER A 200 -5.78 -14.28 7.44
N SER A 201 -6.80 -13.61 7.98
CA SER A 201 -8.09 -13.45 7.27
C SER A 201 -7.97 -12.62 5.99
N ILE A 202 -6.91 -11.82 5.85
CA ILE A 202 -6.66 -11.00 4.66
C ILE A 202 -6.16 -11.88 3.52
N THR A 203 -5.10 -12.66 3.78
CA THR A 203 -4.55 -13.61 2.81
C THR A 203 -5.59 -14.64 2.42
N GLN A 204 -6.31 -15.23 3.39
CA GLN A 204 -7.29 -16.28 3.13
C GLN A 204 -8.38 -15.83 2.15
N ARG A 205 -8.94 -14.63 2.36
CA ARG A 205 -9.96 -14.05 1.47
C ARG A 205 -9.39 -13.58 0.14
N GLY A 206 -8.10 -13.28 0.09
CA GLY A 206 -7.41 -12.78 -1.11
C GLY A 206 -6.94 -13.88 -2.06
N ARG A 207 -6.86 -15.15 -1.63
CA ARG A 207 -6.21 -16.23 -2.38
C ARG A 207 -6.73 -16.40 -3.81
N ASP A 208 -8.04 -16.49 -4.00
CA ASP A 208 -8.60 -16.72 -5.34
C ASP A 208 -8.37 -15.54 -6.29
N LYS A 209 -8.43 -14.32 -5.75
CA LYS A 209 -8.10 -13.11 -6.50
C LYS A 209 -6.61 -13.07 -6.84
N ALA A 210 -5.74 -13.42 -5.90
CA ALA A 210 -4.31 -13.49 -6.14
C ALA A 210 -3.96 -14.51 -7.24
N TRP A 211 -4.62 -15.67 -7.25
CA TRP A 211 -4.43 -16.67 -8.30
C TRP A 211 -4.93 -16.17 -9.66
N GLU A 212 -6.09 -15.52 -9.70
CA GLU A 212 -6.62 -14.92 -10.92
C GLU A 212 -5.67 -13.87 -11.51
N GLN A 213 -5.01 -13.08 -10.66
CA GLN A 213 -4.14 -11.97 -11.07
C GLN A 213 -2.65 -12.34 -11.15
N LEU A 214 -2.30 -13.59 -10.83
CA LEU A 214 -0.93 -14.07 -10.89
C LEU A 214 -0.39 -14.01 -12.32
N GLY A 215 0.72 -13.29 -12.51
CA GLY A 215 1.34 -13.07 -13.82
C GLY A 215 0.74 -11.90 -14.61
N THR A 216 -0.15 -11.10 -14.01
CA THR A 216 -0.63 -9.84 -14.59
C THR A 216 0.25 -8.67 -14.16
N SER A 217 0.30 -7.63 -14.99
CA SER A 217 1.02 -6.37 -14.70
C SER A 217 0.13 -5.34 -14.01
N GLY A 218 -1.19 -5.52 -14.01
CA GLY A 218 -2.09 -4.59 -13.33
C GLY A 218 -2.15 -3.23 -14.03
N SER A 219 -2.15 -2.14 -13.25
CA SER A 219 -2.43 -0.78 -13.74
C SER A 219 -1.65 0.26 -12.94
N GLY A 220 -1.81 1.55 -13.26
CA GLY A 220 -1.10 2.63 -12.56
C GLY A 220 0.26 2.86 -13.22
N ASN A 221 1.32 2.84 -12.42
CA ASN A 221 2.70 3.00 -12.91
C ASN A 221 3.36 1.68 -13.33
N HIS A 222 2.64 0.56 -13.35
CA HIS A 222 3.13 -0.76 -13.72
C HIS A 222 3.20 -0.92 -15.24
N PHE A 223 4.28 -1.49 -15.75
CA PHE A 223 4.52 -1.65 -17.18
C PHE A 223 5.44 -2.83 -17.47
N VAL A 224 5.45 -3.29 -18.72
CA VAL A 224 6.41 -4.27 -19.22
C VAL A 224 6.87 -3.79 -20.59
N GLU A 225 8.17 -3.67 -20.77
CA GLU A 225 8.74 -3.16 -22.02
C GLU A 225 10.05 -3.85 -22.38
N PHE A 226 10.28 -3.99 -23.69
CA PHE A 226 11.58 -4.35 -24.21
C PHE A 226 12.40 -3.08 -24.44
N GLY A 227 13.67 -3.13 -24.07
CA GLY A 227 14.63 -2.04 -24.25
C GLY A 227 16.00 -2.55 -24.65
N VAL A 228 16.89 -1.61 -24.95
CA VAL A 228 18.33 -1.89 -25.09
C VAL A 228 18.98 -1.56 -23.75
N LEU A 229 19.57 -2.57 -23.12
CA LEU A 229 20.45 -2.39 -21.96
C LEU A 229 21.86 -2.13 -22.48
N GLU A 230 22.47 -1.02 -22.05
CA GLU A 230 23.89 -0.73 -22.27
C GLU A 230 24.65 -0.99 -20.97
N VAL A 231 25.63 -1.87 -21.05
CA VAL A 231 26.51 -2.27 -19.93
C VAL A 231 27.85 -1.55 -20.11
N PHE A 232 28.20 -0.70 -19.14
CA PHE A 232 29.41 0.13 -19.17
C PHE A 232 30.63 -0.54 -18.52
N ASP A 233 30.39 -1.42 -17.54
CA ASP A 233 31.39 -2.18 -16.79
C ASP A 233 30.87 -3.60 -16.51
N ASP A 234 31.77 -4.50 -16.12
CA ASP A 234 31.46 -5.91 -15.88
C ASP A 234 31.09 -6.23 -14.43
N GLU A 235 30.80 -5.23 -13.58
CA GLU A 235 30.53 -5.42 -12.14
C GLU A 235 29.29 -6.30 -11.90
N VAL A 236 28.34 -6.29 -12.82
CA VAL A 236 27.09 -7.06 -12.76
C VAL A 236 27.22 -8.47 -13.36
N GLY A 237 28.44 -8.91 -13.72
CA GLY A 237 28.69 -10.23 -14.31
C GLY A 237 28.24 -10.37 -15.77
N LEU A 238 28.02 -9.25 -16.46
CA LEU A 238 27.74 -9.18 -17.88
C LEU A 238 28.89 -8.47 -18.60
N PRO A 239 29.39 -8.97 -19.74
CA PRO A 239 30.39 -8.25 -20.52
C PRO A 239 29.90 -6.85 -20.93
N GLN A 240 30.85 -5.95 -21.16
CA GLN A 240 30.53 -4.64 -21.72
C GLN A 240 29.87 -4.80 -23.09
N GLY A 241 28.78 -4.07 -23.33
CA GLY A 241 28.06 -4.15 -24.61
C GLY A 241 26.60 -3.75 -24.52
N GLN A 242 25.87 -4.02 -25.61
CA GLN A 242 24.44 -3.76 -25.71
C GLN A 242 23.66 -5.07 -25.81
N TYR A 243 22.59 -5.17 -25.02
CA TYR A 243 21.76 -6.36 -24.89
C TYR A 243 20.29 -6.01 -25.09
N LEU A 244 19.51 -6.96 -25.61
CA LEU A 244 18.06 -6.89 -25.49
C LEU A 244 17.68 -7.22 -24.03
N ALA A 245 16.87 -6.36 -23.41
CA ALA A 245 16.36 -6.57 -22.07
C ALA A 245 14.85 -6.39 -22.01
N LEU A 246 14.20 -7.19 -21.15
CA LEU A 246 12.81 -7.01 -20.74
C LEU A 246 12.79 -6.39 -19.35
N LEU A 247 12.19 -5.22 -19.21
CA LEU A 247 12.00 -4.53 -17.95
C LEU A 247 10.52 -4.63 -17.55
N SER A 248 10.25 -5.16 -16.37
CA SER A 248 8.91 -5.23 -15.79
C SER A 248 8.85 -4.45 -14.48
N HIS A 249 7.78 -3.68 -14.31
CA HIS A 249 7.37 -3.02 -13.08
C HIS A 249 6.07 -3.64 -12.56
#